data_AF-A0A849ZCM8-F1
#
_entry.id   AF-A0A849ZCM8-F1
#
_cell.length_a   1.000
_cell.length_b   1.000
_cell.length_c   1.000
_cell.angle_alpha   90.00
_cell.angle_beta   90.00
_cell.angle_gamma   90.00
#
_symmetry.space_group_name_H-M   'P 1'
#
loop_
_entity.id
_entity.type
_entity.pdbx_description
1 polymer ?
#
loop_
_entity_poly.entity_id
_entity_poly.type
_entity_poly.pdbx_seq_one_letter_code
_entity_poly.pdbx_strand_id
1 'polypeptide(L)'
;MSFAGWCNGHVCVTAAAASLELFEASQARSYLRQAQLPSGAWGAYWWTDDEYATALAIEGLATGSEPEDDLRRARADAWARRLPETTSAFALSHRIRIVLAGANPERSAWLSRALPALVRLQDIDGGFPASAWLRIPAPHVVDPSTEPQWARNGRGGNSINLDTSRFFTTASVVAALARAGVHAS
;
A
#
# COMPACT_ATOMS: atom_id res chain seq x y z
N MET A 1 8.84 -12.14 -27.49
CA MET A 1 8.88 -11.56 -26.14
C MET A 1 7.44 -11.52 -25.62
N SER A 2 7.19 -12.04 -24.42
CA SER A 2 5.83 -12.10 -23.84
C SER A 2 5.56 -10.87 -22.98
N PHE A 3 4.29 -10.42 -22.96
CA PHE A 3 3.78 -9.37 -22.06
C PHE A 3 2.94 -9.95 -20.92
N ALA A 4 3.02 -11.27 -20.68
CA ALA A 4 2.20 -11.96 -19.69
C ALA A 4 2.31 -11.36 -18.27
N GLY A 5 3.46 -10.84 -17.88
CA GLY A 5 3.64 -10.16 -16.59
C GLY A 5 2.83 -8.87 -16.52
N TRP A 6 3.01 -7.99 -17.51
CA TRP A 6 2.34 -6.69 -17.57
C TRP A 6 0.83 -6.78 -17.83
N CYS A 7 0.36 -7.85 -18.47
CA CYS A 7 -1.05 -8.03 -18.83
C CYS A 7 -1.81 -8.98 -17.89
N ASN A 8 -1.21 -9.42 -16.78
CA ASN A 8 -1.90 -10.21 -15.76
C ASN A 8 -2.71 -9.31 -14.82
N GLY A 9 -3.61 -9.91 -14.02
CA GLY A 9 -4.22 -9.25 -12.88
C GLY A 9 -3.17 -8.87 -11.85
N HIS A 10 -3.15 -7.59 -11.43
CA HIS A 10 -2.19 -7.08 -10.45
C HIS A 10 -2.92 -6.65 -9.18
N VAL A 11 -2.53 -7.23 -8.05
CA VAL A 11 -3.11 -6.95 -6.73
C VAL A 11 -3.17 -5.45 -6.42
N CYS A 12 -2.09 -4.70 -6.64
CA CYS A 12 -2.07 -3.26 -6.37
C CYS A 12 -3.03 -2.44 -7.25
N VAL A 13 -3.30 -2.89 -8.48
CA VAL A 13 -4.25 -2.22 -9.40
C VAL A 13 -5.67 -2.63 -9.07
N THR A 14 -5.92 -3.93 -8.86
CA THR A 14 -7.23 -4.44 -8.43
C THR A 14 -7.66 -3.82 -7.10
N ALA A 15 -6.73 -3.67 -6.14
CA ALA A 15 -6.98 -3.01 -4.87
C ALA A 15 -7.39 -1.53 -5.04
N ALA A 16 -6.72 -0.80 -5.93
CA ALA A 16 -7.09 0.58 -6.23
C ALA A 16 -8.47 0.70 -6.89
N ALA A 17 -8.85 -0.29 -7.72
CA ALA A 17 -10.13 -0.31 -8.41
C ALA A 17 -11.29 -0.83 -7.53
N ALA A 18 -11.01 -1.65 -6.51
CA ALA A 18 -12.03 -2.32 -5.70
C ALA A 18 -12.90 -1.39 -4.85
N SER A 19 -12.49 -0.13 -4.66
CA SER A 19 -13.27 0.90 -3.97
C SER A 19 -14.17 1.73 -4.91
N LEU A 20 -14.07 1.52 -6.23
CA LEU A 20 -14.87 2.25 -7.21
C LEU A 20 -16.23 1.57 -7.39
N GLU A 21 -17.31 2.34 -7.23
CA GLU A 21 -18.69 1.87 -7.39
C GLU A 21 -19.04 1.44 -8.83
N LEU A 22 -18.28 1.94 -9.81
CA LEU A 22 -18.52 1.70 -11.24
C LEU A 22 -18.04 0.34 -11.75
N PHE A 23 -17.28 -0.39 -10.94
CA PHE A 23 -16.82 -1.73 -11.30
C PHE A 23 -17.61 -2.78 -10.52
N GLU A 24 -17.73 -3.98 -11.09
CA GLU A 24 -18.19 -5.18 -10.38
C GLU A 24 -17.24 -5.48 -9.22
N ALA A 25 -17.40 -4.74 -8.12
CA ALA A 25 -16.55 -4.80 -6.94
C ALA A 25 -16.53 -6.20 -6.33
N SER A 26 -17.57 -7.00 -6.60
CA SER A 26 -17.67 -8.42 -6.25
C SER A 26 -16.49 -9.25 -6.77
N GLN A 27 -16.10 -9.10 -8.04
CA GLN A 27 -15.00 -9.86 -8.65
C GLN A 27 -13.64 -9.37 -8.16
N ALA A 28 -13.45 -8.04 -8.10
CA ALA A 28 -12.21 -7.45 -7.59
C ALA A 28 -11.97 -7.87 -6.13
N ARG A 29 -12.99 -7.78 -5.26
CA ARG A 29 -12.90 -8.23 -3.87
C ARG A 29 -12.65 -9.73 -3.76
N SER A 30 -13.28 -10.55 -4.61
CA SER A 30 -13.04 -12.00 -4.63
C SER A 30 -11.59 -12.33 -5.00
N TYR A 31 -11.02 -11.64 -5.99
CA TYR A 31 -9.60 -11.75 -6.32
C TYR A 31 -8.71 -11.32 -5.15
N LEU A 32 -9.00 -10.19 -4.51
CA LEU A 32 -8.23 -9.72 -3.35
C LEU A 32 -8.28 -10.72 -2.18
N ARG A 33 -9.43 -11.34 -1.89
CA ARG A 33 -9.56 -12.33 -0.82
C ARG A 33 -8.66 -13.55 -1.01
N GLN A 34 -8.44 -13.95 -2.26
CA GLN A 34 -7.56 -15.06 -2.64
C GLN A 34 -6.09 -14.64 -2.66
N ALA A 35 -5.81 -13.35 -2.90
CA ALA A 35 -4.46 -12.82 -3.06
C ALA A 35 -3.77 -12.40 -1.75
N GLN A 36 -4.44 -12.48 -0.58
CA GLN A 36 -3.78 -12.16 0.68
C GLN A 36 -2.68 -13.18 0.99
N LEU A 37 -1.47 -12.69 1.23
CA LEU A 37 -0.32 -13.51 1.59
C LEU A 37 -0.51 -14.14 2.98
N PRO A 38 0.15 -15.28 3.28
CA PRO A 38 0.12 -15.88 4.63
C PRO A 38 0.57 -14.93 5.74
N SER A 39 1.40 -13.93 5.40
CA SER A 39 1.85 -12.88 6.32
C SER A 39 0.75 -11.92 6.75
N GLY A 40 -0.35 -11.82 6.00
CA GLY A 40 -1.44 -10.85 6.17
C GLY A 40 -1.40 -9.67 5.19
N ALA A 41 -0.33 -9.52 4.42
CA ALA A 41 -0.17 -8.46 3.43
C ALA A 41 -0.79 -8.80 2.06
N TRP A 42 -0.86 -7.80 1.20
CA TRP A 42 -1.07 -7.96 -0.24
C TRP A 42 0.19 -7.50 -0.97
N GLY A 43 0.79 -8.39 -1.77
CA GLY A 43 1.99 -8.09 -2.54
C GLY A 43 1.70 -7.12 -3.68
N ALA A 44 2.47 -6.04 -3.79
CA ALA A 44 2.33 -5.11 -4.92
C ALA A 44 3.05 -5.64 -6.16
N TYR A 45 2.58 -5.34 -7.38
CA TYR A 45 3.33 -5.65 -8.61
C TYR A 45 4.23 -4.48 -9.02
N TRP A 46 3.66 -3.26 -9.09
CA TRP A 46 4.35 -2.05 -9.55
C TRP A 46 5.02 -1.23 -8.43
N TRP A 47 4.79 -1.56 -7.17
CA TRP A 47 5.32 -0.82 -6.03
C TRP A 47 6.32 -1.68 -5.25
N THR A 48 7.33 -1.06 -4.67
CA THR A 48 8.28 -1.77 -3.80
C THR A 48 7.73 -1.99 -2.39
N ASP A 49 6.86 -1.10 -1.93
CA ASP A 49 6.26 -1.13 -0.60
C ASP A 49 4.89 -1.81 -0.65
N ASP A 50 4.79 -3.01 -0.10
CA ASP A 50 3.54 -3.79 -0.03
C ASP A 50 2.47 -3.10 0.84
N GLU A 51 2.89 -2.16 1.69
CA GLU A 51 2.03 -1.25 2.44
C GLU A 51 1.00 -0.57 1.53
N TYR A 52 1.41 -0.17 0.32
CA TYR A 52 0.53 0.50 -0.63
C TYR A 52 -0.63 -0.41 -1.05
N ALA A 53 -0.31 -1.61 -1.54
CA ALA A 53 -1.32 -2.56 -1.99
C ALA A 53 -2.18 -3.05 -0.84
N THR A 54 -1.57 -3.29 0.33
CA THR A 54 -2.26 -3.73 1.54
C THR A 54 -3.26 -2.69 2.03
N ALA A 55 -2.88 -1.41 2.09
CA ALA A 55 -3.77 -0.32 2.49
C ALA A 55 -4.99 -0.20 1.57
N LEU A 56 -4.79 -0.29 0.25
CA LEU A 56 -5.89 -0.21 -0.71
C LEU A 56 -6.78 -1.46 -0.67
N ALA A 57 -6.19 -2.65 -0.48
CA ALA A 57 -6.94 -3.89 -0.48
C ALA A 57 -7.93 -3.93 0.70
N ILE A 58 -7.50 -3.56 1.90
CA ILE A 58 -8.40 -3.53 3.05
C ILE A 58 -9.48 -2.44 2.91
N GLU A 59 -9.18 -1.31 2.27
CA GLU A 59 -10.16 -0.25 2.01
C GLU A 59 -11.21 -0.75 1.00
N GLY A 60 -10.78 -1.47 -0.04
CA GLY A 60 -11.67 -2.12 -1.01
C GLY A 60 -12.54 -3.24 -0.40
N LEU A 61 -12.02 -3.96 0.61
CA LEU A 61 -12.78 -5.00 1.35
C LEU A 61 -13.70 -4.42 2.43
N ALA A 62 -13.40 -3.25 2.99
CA ALA A 62 -14.20 -2.62 4.05
C ALA A 62 -15.63 -2.25 3.61
N THR A 63 -15.86 -2.14 2.29
CA THR A 63 -17.18 -1.89 1.68
C THR A 63 -17.91 -3.19 1.31
N GLY A 64 -17.31 -4.35 1.56
CA GLY A 64 -17.90 -5.66 1.39
C GLY A 64 -18.76 -6.08 2.58
N SER A 65 -19.55 -7.14 2.39
CA SER A 65 -20.43 -7.73 3.41
C SER A 65 -19.98 -9.10 3.89
N GLU A 66 -18.80 -9.58 3.50
CA GLU A 66 -18.32 -10.91 3.87
C GLU A 66 -17.71 -10.90 5.28
N PRO A 67 -18.19 -11.72 6.23
CA PRO A 67 -17.69 -11.72 7.61
C PRO A 67 -16.18 -12.01 7.72
N GLU A 68 -15.63 -12.80 6.79
CA GLU A 68 -14.20 -13.11 6.81
C GLU A 68 -13.31 -11.91 6.40
N ASP A 69 -13.86 -10.85 5.82
CA ASP A 69 -13.09 -9.66 5.45
C ASP A 69 -12.55 -8.96 6.71
N ASP A 70 -13.24 -9.04 7.84
CA ASP A 70 -12.74 -8.53 9.13
C ASP A 70 -11.51 -9.30 9.63
N LEU A 71 -11.49 -10.63 9.44
CA LEU A 71 -10.30 -11.44 9.75
C LEU A 71 -9.13 -11.11 8.81
N ARG A 72 -9.39 -10.82 7.54
CA ARG A 72 -8.37 -10.38 6.58
C ARG A 72 -7.79 -9.01 6.99
N ARG A 73 -8.65 -8.06 7.37
CA ARG A 73 -8.26 -6.74 7.88
C ARG A 73 -7.44 -6.84 9.16
N ALA A 74 -7.84 -7.70 10.10
CA ALA A 74 -7.10 -7.92 11.34
C ALA A 74 -5.68 -8.49 11.08
N ARG A 75 -5.53 -9.41 10.13
CA ARG A 75 -4.21 -9.94 9.73
C ARG A 75 -3.33 -8.88 9.08
N ALA A 76 -3.90 -8.03 8.24
CA ALA A 76 -3.18 -6.91 7.63
C ALA A 76 -2.71 -5.88 8.66
N ASP A 77 -3.56 -5.57 9.63
CA ASP A 77 -3.24 -4.69 10.75
C ASP A 77 -2.08 -5.27 11.60
N ALA A 78 -2.17 -6.55 11.98
CA ALA A 78 -1.10 -7.24 12.69
C ALA A 78 0.22 -7.27 11.91
N TRP A 79 0.15 -7.48 10.60
CA TRP A 79 1.31 -7.38 9.71
C TRP A 79 1.92 -5.98 9.73
N ALA A 80 1.13 -4.93 9.51
CA ALA A 80 1.64 -3.56 9.42
C ALA A 80 2.31 -3.10 10.73
N ARG A 81 1.84 -3.56 11.89
CA ARG A 81 2.43 -3.20 13.19
C ARG A 81 3.75 -3.91 13.49
N ARG A 82 3.95 -5.12 12.97
CA ARG A 82 5.16 -5.92 13.21
C ARG A 82 6.34 -5.50 12.33
N LEU A 83 6.08 -4.74 11.26
CA LEU A 83 7.13 -4.25 10.38
C LEU A 83 8.09 -3.34 11.15
N PRO A 84 9.41 -3.39 10.84
CA PRO A 84 10.40 -2.53 11.47
C PRO A 84 10.08 -1.04 11.23
N GLU A 85 10.71 -0.16 12.00
CA GLU A 85 10.64 1.27 11.73
C GLU A 85 11.16 1.58 10.32
N THR A 86 10.60 2.62 9.69
CA THR A 86 10.93 3.02 8.33
C THR A 86 11.10 4.52 8.25
N THR A 87 12.04 4.97 7.41
CA THR A 87 12.21 6.37 7.03
C THR A 87 11.44 6.73 5.76
N SER A 88 10.77 5.77 5.11
CA SER A 88 9.87 6.02 3.97
C SER A 88 8.57 6.64 4.47
N ALA A 89 8.37 7.92 4.20
CA ALA A 89 7.12 8.63 4.50
C ALA A 89 5.94 7.97 3.77
N PHE A 90 6.16 7.52 2.54
CA PHE A 90 5.21 6.75 1.75
C PHE A 90 4.78 5.47 2.48
N ALA A 91 5.70 4.57 2.82
CA ALA A 91 5.38 3.31 3.50
C ALA A 91 4.70 3.56 4.86
N LEU A 92 5.21 4.49 5.67
CA LEU A 92 4.62 4.81 6.98
C LEU A 92 3.20 5.37 6.85
N SER A 93 2.93 6.23 5.86
CA SER A 93 1.57 6.75 5.61
C SER A 93 0.58 5.63 5.28
N HIS A 94 1.00 4.64 4.49
CA HIS A 94 0.16 3.49 4.16
C HIS A 94 0.00 2.52 5.35
N ARG A 95 1.01 2.34 6.21
CA ARG A 95 0.84 1.62 7.48
C ARG A 95 -0.17 2.27 8.40
N ILE A 96 -0.16 3.60 8.49
CA ILE A 96 -1.18 4.34 9.26
C ILE A 96 -2.57 4.08 8.71
N ARG A 97 -2.76 4.11 7.39
CA ARG A 97 -4.04 3.75 6.75
C ARG A 97 -4.46 2.32 7.07
N ILE A 98 -3.52 1.38 7.05
CA ILE A 98 -3.78 -0.02 7.42
C ILE A 98 -4.31 -0.14 8.84
N VAL A 99 -3.60 0.50 9.78
CA VAL A 99 -3.92 0.48 11.20
C VAL A 99 -5.24 1.19 11.50
N LEU A 100 -5.54 2.30 10.81
CA LEU A 100 -6.81 3.02 10.93
C LEU A 100 -8.00 2.14 10.53
N ALA A 101 -7.87 1.44 9.40
CA ALA A 101 -8.89 0.53 8.90
C ALA A 101 -8.93 -0.82 9.64
N GLY A 102 -8.00 -1.11 10.54
CA GLY A 102 -8.04 -2.26 11.44
C GLY A 102 -8.99 -2.06 12.63
N ALA A 103 -9.36 -3.17 13.29
CA ALA A 103 -10.24 -3.19 14.46
C ALA A 103 -9.49 -3.49 15.79
N ASN A 104 -8.15 -3.50 15.78
CA ASN A 104 -7.38 -3.87 16.95
C ASN A 104 -7.49 -2.82 18.09
N PRO A 105 -7.77 -3.22 19.34
CA PRO A 105 -7.88 -2.30 20.48
C PRO A 105 -6.64 -1.43 20.74
N GLU A 106 -5.43 -1.93 20.41
CA GLU A 106 -4.17 -1.21 20.57
C GLU A 106 -3.90 -0.20 19.44
N ARG A 107 -4.85 0.01 18.52
CA ARG A 107 -4.78 0.99 17.42
C ARG A 107 -4.36 2.37 17.91
N SER A 108 -5.01 2.89 18.94
CA SER A 108 -4.73 4.25 19.43
C SER A 108 -3.29 4.39 19.95
N ALA A 109 -2.78 3.38 20.66
CA ALA A 109 -1.42 3.39 21.19
C ALA A 109 -0.35 3.31 20.10
N TRP A 110 -0.61 2.59 19.01
CA TRP A 110 0.31 2.56 17.87
C TRP A 110 0.28 3.89 17.10
N LEU A 111 -0.91 4.43 16.83
CA LEU A 111 -1.08 5.70 16.10
C LEU A 111 -0.47 6.89 16.85
N SER A 112 -0.55 6.93 18.18
CA SER A 112 0.05 7.99 18.99
C SER A 112 1.58 8.07 18.86
N ARG A 113 2.23 7.00 18.42
CA ARG A 113 3.67 6.99 18.09
C ARG A 113 3.93 7.25 16.61
N ALA A 114 3.15 6.60 15.73
CA ALA A 114 3.36 6.65 14.29
C ALA A 114 3.02 8.02 13.67
N LEU A 115 1.96 8.70 14.12
CA LEU A 115 1.58 10.01 13.58
C LEU A 115 2.64 11.08 13.86
N PRO A 116 3.16 11.25 15.09
CA PRO A 116 4.28 12.16 15.32
C PRO A 116 5.54 11.76 14.55
N ALA A 117 5.81 10.46 14.38
CA ALA A 117 6.94 10.01 13.58
C ALA A 117 6.80 10.43 12.11
N LEU A 118 5.60 10.30 11.54
CA LEU A 118 5.33 10.76 10.18
C LEU A 118 5.47 12.28 10.06
N VAL A 119 4.92 13.07 10.99
CA VAL A 119 5.03 14.54 10.97
C VAL A 119 6.49 15.00 11.09
N ARG A 120 7.33 14.29 11.85
CA ARG A 120 8.77 14.60 11.93
C ARG A 120 9.53 14.39 10.62
N LEU A 121 8.96 13.68 9.64
CA LEU A 121 9.54 13.55 8.30
C LEU A 121 9.18 14.72 7.38
N GLN A 122 8.36 15.67 7.82
CA GLN A 122 7.97 16.82 6.99
C GLN A 122 9.16 17.77 6.81
N ASP A 123 9.42 18.14 5.55
CA ASP A 123 10.41 19.15 5.19
C ASP A 123 9.88 20.57 5.50
N ILE A 124 10.78 21.56 5.54
CA ILE A 124 10.44 22.96 5.86
C ILE A 124 9.44 23.60 4.89
N ASP A 125 9.37 23.08 3.65
CA ASP A 125 8.44 23.54 2.62
C ASP A 125 7.04 22.89 2.72
N GLY A 126 6.83 22.06 3.75
CA GLY A 126 5.59 21.33 3.98
C GLY A 126 5.47 20.01 3.20
N GLY A 127 6.42 19.71 2.31
CA GLY A 127 6.49 18.44 1.60
C GLY A 127 7.06 17.31 2.45
N PHE A 128 7.13 16.12 1.86
CA PHE A 128 7.80 14.96 2.46
C PHE A 128 8.88 14.44 1.50
N PRO A 129 10.04 13.96 2.00
CA PRO A 129 11.08 13.36 1.17
C PRO A 129 10.52 12.27 0.26
N ALA A 130 10.95 12.27 -1.01
CA ALA A 130 10.47 11.31 -2.00
C ALA A 130 10.81 9.89 -1.53
N SER A 131 9.79 9.05 -1.43
CA SER A 131 9.98 7.66 -1.01
C SER A 131 9.00 6.69 -1.66
N ALA A 132 8.22 7.13 -2.66
CA ALA A 132 7.33 6.28 -3.42
C ALA A 132 8.06 5.67 -4.62
N TRP A 133 8.65 4.50 -4.40
CA TRP A 133 9.37 3.76 -5.43
C TRP A 133 8.42 2.91 -6.28
N LEU A 134 8.35 3.23 -7.57
CA LEU A 134 7.65 2.45 -8.58
C LEU A 134 8.65 1.55 -9.31
N ARG A 135 8.42 0.24 -9.29
CA ARG A 135 9.20 -0.73 -10.05
C ARG A 135 8.53 -1.03 -11.38
N ILE A 136 9.33 -1.26 -12.41
CA ILE A 136 8.92 -1.64 -13.76
C ILE A 136 9.54 -3.00 -14.05
N PRO A 137 8.88 -4.13 -13.76
CA PRO A 137 9.39 -5.46 -14.07
C PRO A 137 9.59 -5.65 -15.58
N ALA A 138 10.39 -6.62 -16.00
CA ALA A 138 10.42 -6.97 -17.42
C ALA A 138 9.03 -7.52 -17.86
N PRO A 139 8.61 -7.32 -19.12
CA PRO A 139 7.23 -7.62 -19.55
C PRO A 139 6.73 -9.06 -19.31
N HIS A 140 7.66 -10.01 -19.23
CA HIS A 140 7.37 -11.43 -19.05
C HIS A 140 7.38 -11.87 -17.57
N VAL A 141 7.79 -11.00 -16.65
CA VAL A 141 7.92 -11.32 -15.22
C VAL A 141 6.56 -11.22 -14.55
N VAL A 142 6.04 -12.35 -14.09
CA VAL A 142 4.73 -12.41 -13.41
C VAL A 142 4.85 -12.13 -11.91
N ASP A 143 5.94 -12.58 -11.29
CA ASP A 143 6.25 -12.30 -9.89
C ASP A 143 7.50 -11.41 -9.79
N PRO A 144 7.35 -10.10 -9.54
CA PRO A 144 8.49 -9.20 -9.43
C PRO A 144 9.25 -9.36 -8.09
N SER A 145 8.75 -10.13 -7.13
CA SER A 145 9.47 -10.37 -5.87
C SER A 145 10.69 -11.30 -6.05
N THR A 146 10.71 -12.08 -7.14
CA THR A 146 11.82 -12.99 -7.46
C THR A 146 12.96 -12.32 -8.22
N GLU A 147 12.78 -11.07 -8.65
CA GLU A 147 13.80 -10.34 -9.41
C GLU A 147 14.92 -9.83 -8.49
N PRO A 148 16.18 -10.25 -8.70
CA PRO A 148 17.25 -10.01 -7.75
C PRO A 148 17.83 -8.59 -7.82
N GLN A 149 17.64 -7.87 -8.93
CA GLN A 149 18.34 -6.61 -9.18
C GLN A 149 17.50 -5.63 -10.00
N TRP A 150 17.33 -4.41 -9.47
CA TRP A 150 16.60 -3.33 -10.12
C TRP A 150 17.54 -2.19 -10.51
N ALA A 151 17.51 -1.78 -11.77
CA ALA A 151 18.22 -0.58 -12.20
C ALA A 151 17.52 0.69 -11.68
N ARG A 152 18.22 1.53 -10.93
CA ARG A 152 17.67 2.81 -10.46
C ARG A 152 17.56 3.82 -11.59
N ASN A 153 16.42 4.51 -11.67
CA ASN A 153 16.10 5.53 -12.66
C ASN A 153 16.24 5.04 -14.12
N GLY A 154 15.91 3.77 -14.35
CA GLY A 154 15.93 3.15 -15.68
C GLY A 154 14.73 3.54 -16.53
N ARG A 155 14.87 3.45 -17.86
CA ARG A 155 13.84 3.84 -18.84
C ARG A 155 12.98 2.68 -19.36
N GLY A 156 13.04 1.51 -18.73
CA GLY A 156 12.37 0.30 -19.24
C GLY A 156 12.22 -0.80 -18.20
N GLY A 157 11.95 -2.02 -18.67
CA GLY A 157 11.83 -3.20 -17.81
C GLY A 157 13.09 -3.42 -16.95
N ASN A 158 12.86 -4.02 -15.79
CA ASN A 158 13.84 -4.22 -14.72
C ASN A 158 14.42 -2.93 -14.11
N SER A 159 13.56 -1.93 -13.86
CA SER A 159 13.97 -0.67 -13.24
C SER A 159 13.11 -0.25 -12.06
N ILE A 160 13.63 0.64 -11.22
CA ILE A 160 12.87 1.34 -10.17
C ILE A 160 13.01 2.86 -10.34
N ASN A 161 11.92 3.58 -10.19
CA ASN A 161 11.83 5.02 -10.36
C ASN A 161 11.18 5.64 -9.13
N LEU A 162 11.79 6.69 -8.63
CA LEU A 162 11.29 7.46 -7.49
C LEU A 162 10.39 8.59 -7.96
N ASP A 163 9.42 9.00 -7.15
CA ASP A 163 8.63 10.22 -7.36
C ASP A 163 9.47 11.48 -7.10
N THR A 164 10.39 11.81 -8.02
CA THR A 164 11.42 12.86 -7.82
C THR A 164 10.88 14.23 -7.42
N SER A 165 9.66 14.58 -7.84
CA SER A 165 9.01 15.84 -7.47
C SER A 165 8.30 15.80 -6.10
N ARG A 166 8.37 14.68 -5.38
CA ARG A 166 7.75 14.44 -4.05
C ARG A 166 6.23 14.49 -4.01
N PHE A 167 5.55 14.77 -5.14
CA PHE A 167 4.10 14.95 -5.16
C PHE A 167 3.34 13.70 -4.74
N PHE A 168 3.76 12.52 -5.19
CA PHE A 168 3.04 11.28 -4.89
C PHE A 168 3.22 10.91 -3.41
N THR A 169 4.45 10.98 -2.90
CA THR A 169 4.73 10.75 -1.47
C THR A 169 3.98 11.75 -0.60
N THR A 170 4.09 13.05 -0.90
CA THR A 170 3.42 14.10 -0.12
C THR A 170 1.90 13.93 -0.13
N ALA A 171 1.30 13.64 -1.29
CA ALA A 171 -0.15 13.42 -1.39
C ALA A 171 -0.59 12.19 -0.58
N SER A 172 0.14 11.08 -0.63
CA SER A 172 -0.15 9.90 0.19
C SER A 172 -0.09 10.19 1.69
N VAL A 173 0.92 10.95 2.11
CA VAL A 173 1.08 11.36 3.52
C VAL A 173 -0.08 12.25 3.98
N VAL A 174 -0.39 13.30 3.23
CA VAL A 174 -1.52 14.20 3.55
C VAL A 174 -2.84 13.44 3.60
N ALA A 175 -3.06 12.51 2.67
CA ALA A 175 -4.26 11.67 2.66
C ALA A 175 -4.34 10.72 3.86
N ALA A 176 -3.21 10.27 4.42
CA ALA A 176 -3.18 9.47 5.64
C ALA A 176 -3.46 10.33 6.89
N LEU A 177 -2.84 11.52 6.97
CA LEU A 177 -3.04 12.47 8.07
C LEU A 177 -4.49 12.97 8.13
N ALA A 178 -5.09 13.30 6.98
CA ALA A 178 -6.48 13.73 6.90
C ALA A 178 -7.44 12.65 7.43
N ARG A 179 -7.24 11.39 7.05
CA ARG A 179 -8.01 10.26 7.58
C ARG A 179 -7.83 10.09 9.09
N ALA A 180 -6.60 10.20 9.58
CA ALA A 180 -6.33 10.12 11.01
C ALA A 180 -7.04 11.22 11.80
N GLY A 181 -7.11 12.44 11.25
CA GLY A 181 -7.83 13.57 11.85
C GLY A 181 -9.34 13.32 11.98
N VAL A 182 -9.96 12.73 10.95
CA VAL A 182 -11.40 12.35 10.98
C VAL A 182 -11.70 11.29 12.05
N HIS A 183 -10.73 10.42 12.37
CA HIS A 183 -10.90 9.39 13.41
C HIS A 183 -10.60 9.89 14.84
N ALA A 184 -10.09 11.11 15.01
CA ALA A 184 -9.77 11.70 16.30
C ALA A 184 -10.89 12.62 16.85
N SER A 185 -11.84 13.01 16.00
CA SER A 185 -13.06 13.77 16.33
C SER A 185 -14.24 12.86 16.64
#